data_AF-A0A7X3APH8-F1
#
_entry.id   AF-A0A7X3APH8-F1
#
_cell.length_a   1.000
_cell.length_b   1.000
_cell.length_c   1.000
_cell.angle_alpha   90.00
_cell.angle_beta   90.00
_cell.angle_gamma   90.00
#
_symmetry.space_group_name_H-M   'P 1'
#
loop_
_entity.id
_entity.type
_entity.pdbx_description
1 polymer ?
#
loop_
_entity_poly.entity_id
_entity_poly.type
_entity_poly.pdbx_seq_one_letter_code
_entity_poly.pdbx_strand_id
1 'polypeptide(L)'
;MYLGLIPSAAEVWRDKLPEGAESWDQNAYLAQAAGLGLPMIDFSAALTAHADEPIFYRTDHHWTSLGAFYGANALLEVLGRESLKQESFTPEIASTSFNGTLYSKSGIHWLTPDTMEFWVKEDGLTVTSWRTGSPEPSILYDRSYLTEKDKYASFLGGNQPLCVIRNENARDGGKLLLIRDSYSDALAPFLAQSFAEVHLLDPRYYRMPPAQYAAENGIDAICVVYSIPNFITDRNLVFLAQ
;
A
#
# COMPACT_ATOMS: atom_id res chain seq x y z
N MET A 1 -7.56 -16.48 -0.81
CA MET A 1 -7.69 -15.06 -1.18
C MET A 1 -8.09 -14.30 0.06
N TYR A 2 -7.48 -13.14 0.30
CA TYR A 2 -7.75 -12.28 1.45
C TYR A 2 -8.21 -10.90 0.98
N LEU A 3 -9.10 -10.26 1.73
CA LEU A 3 -9.55 -8.90 1.47
C LEU A 3 -9.05 -7.98 2.58
N GLY A 4 -8.27 -6.97 2.21
CA GLY A 4 -7.77 -5.94 3.11
C GLY A 4 -8.23 -4.57 2.66
N LEU A 5 -9.10 -3.96 3.45
CA LEU A 5 -9.63 -2.62 3.19
C LEU A 5 -9.08 -1.63 4.22
N ILE A 6 -8.29 -0.68 3.76
CA ILE A 6 -7.56 0.28 4.58
C ILE A 6 -8.48 1.48 4.87
N PRO A 7 -8.82 1.75 6.14
CA PRO A 7 -9.58 2.95 6.50
C PRO A 7 -8.77 4.21 6.23
N SER A 8 -9.46 5.31 5.92
CA SER A 8 -8.79 6.59 5.73
C SER A 8 -8.34 7.21 7.05
N ALA A 9 -7.45 8.21 6.98
CA ALA A 9 -7.06 9.02 8.14
C ALA A 9 -8.27 9.64 8.87
N ALA A 10 -9.34 9.99 8.15
CA ALA A 10 -10.56 10.56 8.73
C ALA A 10 -11.35 9.53 9.56
N GLU A 11 -11.20 8.24 9.27
CA GLU A 11 -11.79 7.18 10.10
C GLU A 11 -10.94 6.92 11.35
N VAL A 12 -9.63 6.72 11.17
CA VAL A 12 -8.72 6.38 12.27
C VAL A 12 -8.60 7.54 13.28
N TRP A 13 -8.66 8.78 12.79
CA TRP A 13 -8.65 9.99 13.61
C TRP A 13 -10.02 10.67 13.66
N ARG A 14 -11.11 9.90 13.68
CA ARG A 14 -12.47 10.44 13.73
C ARG A 14 -12.67 11.47 14.84
N ASP A 15 -12.09 11.22 16.02
CA ASP A 15 -12.20 12.12 17.19
C ASP A 15 -11.42 13.44 17.03
N LYS A 16 -10.56 13.57 16.01
CA LYS A 16 -9.84 14.81 15.68
C LYS A 16 -10.58 15.68 14.67
N LEU A 17 -11.70 15.20 14.10
CA LEU A 17 -12.49 15.98 13.16
C LEU A 17 -13.26 17.10 13.89
N PRO A 18 -13.34 18.31 13.32
CA PRO A 18 -14.20 19.35 13.86
C PRO A 18 -15.67 18.93 13.90
N GLU A 19 -16.41 19.47 14.86
CA GLU A 19 -17.87 19.32 14.92
C GLU A 19 -18.52 19.76 13.59
N GLY A 20 -19.40 18.93 13.02
CA GLY A 20 -20.05 19.18 11.73
C GLY A 20 -19.22 18.80 10.48
N ALA A 21 -18.02 18.25 10.67
CA ALA A 21 -17.16 17.72 9.59
C ALA A 21 -16.97 16.19 9.70
N GLU A 22 -17.95 15.48 10.29
CA GLU A 22 -17.88 14.05 10.50
C GLU A 22 -17.75 13.28 9.18
N SER A 23 -16.90 12.24 9.19
CA SER A 23 -16.84 11.28 8.08
C SER A 23 -17.91 10.20 8.24
N TRP A 24 -18.28 9.57 7.13
CA TRP A 24 -19.17 8.41 7.15
C TRP A 24 -18.49 7.21 7.80
N ASP A 25 -19.30 6.27 8.31
CA ASP A 25 -18.78 5.18 9.14
C ASP A 25 -18.12 4.05 8.33
N GLN A 26 -16.80 4.14 8.16
CA GLN A 26 -16.03 3.13 7.42
C GLN A 26 -15.90 1.82 8.22
N ASN A 27 -15.87 1.87 9.55
CA ASN A 27 -15.88 0.66 10.39
C ASN A 27 -17.19 -0.12 10.23
N ALA A 28 -18.34 0.56 10.15
CA ALA A 28 -19.61 -0.11 9.83
C ALA A 28 -19.60 -0.77 8.43
N TYR A 29 -18.89 -0.19 7.47
CA TYR A 29 -18.70 -0.79 6.14
C TYR A 29 -17.76 -1.99 6.16
N LEU A 30 -16.67 -1.94 6.94
CA LEU A 30 -15.79 -3.09 7.18
C LEU A 30 -16.54 -4.26 7.82
N ALA A 31 -17.41 -3.99 8.80
CA ALA A 31 -18.24 -5.02 9.42
C ALA A 31 -19.20 -5.68 8.41
N GLN A 32 -19.77 -4.91 7.49
CA GLN A 32 -20.59 -5.46 6.39
C GLN A 32 -19.76 -6.32 5.44
N ALA A 33 -18.56 -5.87 5.07
CA ALA A 33 -17.65 -6.64 4.21
C ALA A 33 -17.22 -7.96 4.85
N ALA A 34 -16.91 -7.95 6.16
CA ALA A 34 -16.58 -9.17 6.91
C ALA A 34 -17.75 -10.17 6.93
N GLY A 35 -19.00 -9.68 6.96
CA GLY A 35 -20.21 -10.50 6.87
C GLY A 35 -20.35 -11.31 5.58
N LEU A 36 -19.56 -11.02 4.54
CA LEU A 36 -19.52 -11.79 3.29
C LEU A 36 -18.73 -13.11 3.41
N GLY A 37 -18.05 -13.34 4.54
CA GLY A 37 -17.35 -14.60 4.82
C GLY A 37 -15.98 -14.77 4.14
N LEU A 38 -15.42 -13.70 3.58
CA LEU A 38 -14.06 -13.70 3.07
C LEU A 38 -13.04 -13.51 4.21
N PRO A 39 -11.88 -14.19 4.20
CA PRO A 39 -10.80 -13.88 5.13
C PRO A 39 -10.36 -12.41 4.99
N MET A 40 -10.42 -11.66 6.09
CA MET A 40 -10.12 -10.22 6.10
C MET A 40 -8.72 -9.96 6.68
N ILE A 41 -8.02 -8.96 6.13
CA ILE A 41 -6.86 -8.33 6.78
C ILE A 41 -7.39 -7.17 7.61
N ASP A 42 -7.18 -7.20 8.93
CA ASP A 42 -7.72 -6.18 9.84
C ASP A 42 -6.80 -4.95 9.95
N PHE A 43 -6.77 -4.16 8.87
CA PHE A 43 -6.06 -2.88 8.86
C PHE A 43 -6.66 -1.87 9.84
N SER A 44 -7.94 -1.97 10.17
CA SER A 44 -8.59 -1.01 11.08
C SER A 44 -8.07 -1.18 12.50
N ALA A 45 -8.03 -2.40 13.02
CA ALA A 45 -7.43 -2.67 14.32
C ALA A 45 -5.96 -2.28 14.35
N ALA A 46 -5.18 -2.67 13.34
CA ALA A 46 -3.75 -2.38 13.26
C ALA A 46 -3.45 -0.87 13.28
N LEU A 47 -4.20 -0.06 12.53
CA LEU A 47 -3.98 1.39 12.48
C LEU A 47 -4.54 2.11 13.71
N THR A 48 -5.68 1.66 14.24
CA THR A 48 -6.29 2.26 15.44
C THR A 48 -5.43 2.05 16.68
N ALA A 49 -4.75 0.91 16.79
CA ALA A 49 -3.81 0.62 17.88
C ALA A 49 -2.64 1.61 17.95
N HIS A 50 -2.34 2.30 16.85
CA HIS A 50 -1.24 3.26 16.69
C HIS A 50 -1.74 4.66 16.28
N ALA A 51 -2.98 5.02 16.65
CA ALA A 51 -3.62 6.28 16.24
C ALA A 51 -2.98 7.53 16.85
N ASP A 52 -2.16 7.40 17.89
CA ASP A 52 -1.36 8.47 18.49
C ASP A 52 -0.04 8.73 17.75
N GLU A 53 0.36 7.86 16.81
CA GLU A 53 1.56 7.97 15.99
C GLU A 53 1.30 8.66 14.63
N PRO A 54 2.34 9.19 13.94
CA PRO A 54 2.19 9.81 12.63
C PRO A 54 2.07 8.76 11.51
N ILE A 55 0.99 7.96 11.55
CA ILE A 55 0.73 6.86 10.61
C ILE A 55 0.10 7.29 9.28
N PHE A 56 -0.36 8.54 9.17
CA PHE A 56 -0.79 9.15 7.90
C PHE A 56 -0.11 10.48 7.64
N TYR A 57 0.11 10.79 6.36
CA TYR A 57 0.56 12.11 5.95
C TYR A 57 -0.53 13.15 6.24
N ARG A 58 -0.13 14.38 6.58
CA ARG A 58 -1.07 15.47 6.85
C ARG A 58 -1.53 16.16 5.56
N THR A 59 -0.65 16.20 4.57
CA THR A 59 -0.82 16.90 3.29
C THR A 59 -1.14 15.96 2.13
N ASP A 60 -1.09 14.65 2.38
CA ASP A 60 -1.41 13.60 1.41
C ASP A 60 -2.45 12.63 1.94
N HIS A 61 -3.11 11.91 1.05
CA HIS A 61 -4.18 10.98 1.39
C HIS A 61 -3.68 9.60 1.76
N HIS A 62 -2.41 9.26 1.56
CA HIS A 62 -1.82 7.97 1.92
C HIS A 62 -1.36 7.91 3.38
N TRP A 63 -1.15 6.68 3.86
CA TRP A 63 -0.38 6.45 5.08
C TRP A 63 1.11 6.85 4.93
N THR A 64 1.80 7.03 6.05
CA THR A 64 3.27 7.14 6.07
C THR A 64 3.89 5.73 5.94
N SER A 65 5.22 5.66 5.78
CA SER A 65 5.95 4.38 5.83
C SER A 65 5.75 3.64 7.16
N LEU A 66 5.54 4.37 8.26
CA LEU A 66 5.18 3.78 9.56
C LEU A 66 3.77 3.17 9.54
N GLY A 67 2.77 3.86 8.99
CA GLY A 67 1.43 3.29 8.80
C GLY A 67 1.44 2.07 7.88
N ALA A 68 2.23 2.13 6.80
CA ALA A 68 2.44 0.99 5.90
C ALA A 68 3.14 -0.19 6.59
N PHE A 69 4.07 0.06 7.52
CA PHE A 69 4.71 -0.98 8.33
C PHE A 69 3.69 -1.73 9.22
N TYR A 70 2.81 -1.01 9.90
CA TYR A 70 1.73 -1.64 10.67
C TYR A 70 0.76 -2.42 9.76
N GLY A 71 0.44 -1.87 8.58
CA GLY A 71 -0.31 -2.60 7.55
C GLY A 71 0.38 -3.88 7.09
N ALA A 72 1.69 -3.85 6.86
CA ALA A 72 2.45 -5.03 6.47
C ALA A 72 2.34 -6.13 7.53
N ASN A 73 2.48 -5.78 8.80
CA ASN A 73 2.35 -6.74 9.90
C ASN A 73 0.94 -7.33 10.02
N ALA A 74 -0.12 -6.54 9.83
CA ALA A 74 -1.49 -7.06 9.79
C ALA A 74 -1.70 -8.08 8.65
N LEU A 75 -1.11 -7.82 7.48
CA LEU A 75 -1.17 -8.73 6.33
C LEU A 75 -0.35 -10.01 6.60
N LEU A 76 0.86 -9.88 7.16
CA LEU A 76 1.71 -11.03 7.49
C LEU A 76 1.06 -11.92 8.54
N GLU A 77 0.42 -11.35 9.55
CA GLU A 77 -0.28 -12.06 10.61
C GLU A 77 -1.39 -12.96 10.05
N VAL A 78 -2.27 -12.44 9.18
CA VAL A 78 -3.35 -13.26 8.61
C VAL A 78 -2.84 -14.37 7.68
N LEU A 79 -1.65 -14.17 7.10
CA LEU A 79 -0.95 -15.18 6.30
C LEU A 79 -0.14 -16.17 7.15
N GLY A 80 -0.17 -16.05 8.48
CA GLY A 80 0.56 -16.93 9.40
C GLY A 80 2.07 -16.76 9.35
N ARG A 81 2.55 -15.56 9.01
CA ARG A 81 3.98 -15.23 8.88
C ARG A 81 4.50 -14.44 10.07
N GLU A 82 5.81 -14.51 10.30
CA GLU A 82 6.47 -13.73 11.35
C GLU A 82 6.31 -12.23 11.05
N SER A 83 5.94 -11.46 12.09
CA SER A 83 5.86 -10.01 12.02
C SER A 83 7.25 -9.39 11.87
N LEU A 84 7.33 -8.34 11.07
CA LEU A 84 8.50 -7.48 10.97
C LEU A 84 8.71 -6.70 12.26
N LYS A 85 9.97 -6.59 12.66
CA LYS A 85 10.39 -5.88 13.87
C LYS A 85 10.89 -4.49 13.49
N GLN A 86 10.32 -3.45 14.11
CA GLN A 86 10.65 -2.06 13.77
C GLN A 86 12.15 -1.76 13.97
N GLU A 87 12.77 -2.33 15.00
CA GLU A 87 14.20 -2.22 15.29
C GLU A 87 15.12 -2.84 14.23
N SER A 88 14.57 -3.62 13.30
CA SER A 88 15.33 -4.17 12.16
C SER A 88 15.49 -3.19 11.00
N PHE A 89 14.82 -2.04 11.07
CA PHE A 89 14.87 -1.01 10.03
C PHE A 89 15.66 0.22 10.50
N THR A 90 16.21 0.94 9.54
CA THR A 90 16.86 2.24 9.79
C THR A 90 16.25 3.25 8.82
N PRO A 91 15.19 3.98 9.24
CA PRO A 91 14.52 4.94 8.38
C PRO A 91 15.48 6.01 7.83
N GLU A 92 15.43 6.23 6.53
CA GLU A 92 16.11 7.31 5.83
C GLU A 92 15.09 8.40 5.50
N ILE A 93 15.38 9.65 5.87
CA ILE A 93 14.57 10.80 5.44
C ILE A 93 14.77 11.02 3.93
N ALA A 94 13.76 10.67 3.15
CA ALA A 94 13.75 10.83 1.70
C ALA A 94 13.41 12.28 1.30
N SER A 95 12.53 12.94 2.04
CA SER A 95 12.15 14.33 1.81
C SER A 95 11.61 14.96 3.09
N THR A 96 11.88 16.25 3.30
CA THR A 96 11.25 17.09 4.33
C THR A 96 10.33 18.15 3.72
N SER A 97 10.01 18.01 2.42
CA SER A 97 9.29 19.01 1.62
C SER A 97 8.14 18.37 0.84
N PHE A 98 7.48 17.38 1.44
CA PHE A 98 6.36 16.69 0.82
C PHE A 98 5.04 17.43 1.03
N ASN A 99 4.48 17.94 -0.07
CA ASN A 99 3.15 18.52 -0.13
C ASN A 99 2.30 17.67 -1.09
N GLY A 100 1.44 16.83 -0.52
CA GLY A 100 0.72 15.84 -1.29
C GLY A 100 -0.55 16.31 -1.98
N THR A 101 -1.40 15.33 -2.27
CA THR A 101 -2.65 15.49 -3.01
C THR A 101 -3.67 16.33 -2.23
N LEU A 102 -3.76 16.17 -0.91
CA LEU A 102 -4.70 16.95 -0.08
C LEU A 102 -4.29 18.42 -0.03
N TYR A 103 -3.00 18.71 0.07
CA TYR A 103 -2.47 20.08 -0.05
C TYR A 103 -2.81 20.70 -1.41
N SER A 104 -2.63 19.95 -2.49
CA SER A 104 -2.97 20.42 -3.85
C SER A 104 -4.46 20.68 -4.04
N LYS A 105 -5.34 19.89 -3.40
CA LYS A 105 -6.80 19.98 -3.56
C LYS A 105 -7.46 20.99 -2.62
N SER A 106 -6.92 21.17 -1.42
CA SER A 106 -7.53 22.00 -0.38
C SER A 106 -7.44 23.50 -0.65
N GLY A 107 -6.48 23.95 -1.46
CA GLY A 107 -6.15 25.37 -1.64
C GLY A 107 -5.50 26.02 -0.41
N ILE A 108 -5.16 25.21 0.61
CA ILE A 108 -4.50 25.65 1.84
C ILE A 108 -2.99 25.50 1.65
N HIS A 109 -2.31 26.62 1.39
CA HIS A 109 -0.89 26.62 1.01
C HIS A 109 0.07 27.15 2.09
N TRP A 110 -0.38 27.23 3.33
CA TRP A 110 0.43 27.67 4.48
C TRP A 110 0.75 26.54 5.48
N LEU A 111 0.44 25.29 5.11
CA LEU A 111 0.79 24.12 5.92
C LEU A 111 2.28 23.81 5.82
N THR A 112 2.86 23.39 6.94
CA THR A 112 4.19 22.78 6.95
C THR A 112 4.16 21.48 6.12
N PRO A 113 5.10 21.29 5.19
CA PRO A 113 5.23 20.04 4.44
C PRO A 113 5.46 18.83 5.35
N ASP A 114 5.03 17.67 4.90
CA ASP A 114 5.33 16.39 5.55
C ASP A 114 6.79 15.94 5.32
N THR A 115 7.25 15.06 6.19
CA THR A 115 8.48 14.29 6.03
C THR A 115 8.15 12.91 5.47
N MET A 116 8.84 12.50 4.41
CA MET A 116 8.78 11.15 3.84
C MET A 116 10.02 10.35 4.22
N GLU A 117 9.84 9.06 4.46
CA GLU A 117 10.92 8.16 4.84
C GLU A 117 10.94 6.88 4.01
N PHE A 118 12.13 6.36 3.74
CA PHE A 118 12.33 5.01 3.20
C PHE A 118 12.92 4.12 4.29
N TRP A 119 12.35 2.94 4.49
CA TRP A 119 12.68 2.09 5.65
C TRP A 119 13.47 0.84 5.25
N VAL A 120 13.08 0.20 4.16
CA VAL A 120 13.66 -1.07 3.71
C VAL A 120 14.89 -0.82 2.85
N LYS A 121 15.97 -1.58 3.05
CA LYS A 121 17.15 -1.53 2.18
C LYS A 121 16.90 -2.28 0.87
N GLU A 122 17.47 -1.80 -0.23
CA GLU A 122 17.31 -2.39 -1.56
C GLU A 122 18.23 -3.60 -1.82
N ASP A 123 19.07 -3.97 -0.84
CA ASP A 123 20.05 -5.05 -0.97
C ASP A 123 19.38 -6.40 -1.26
N GLY A 124 19.75 -7.02 -2.39
CA GLY A 124 19.19 -8.30 -2.84
C GLY A 124 17.78 -8.20 -3.43
N LEU A 125 17.23 -6.99 -3.57
CA LEU A 125 15.95 -6.76 -4.23
C LEU A 125 16.15 -6.42 -5.71
N THR A 126 15.32 -6.98 -6.57
CA THR A 126 15.21 -6.60 -7.99
C THR A 126 13.77 -6.26 -8.30
N VAL A 127 13.54 -5.12 -8.94
CA VAL A 127 12.20 -4.63 -9.30
C VAL A 127 12.05 -4.67 -10.82
N THR A 128 10.96 -5.24 -11.32
CA THR A 128 10.61 -5.27 -12.74
C THR A 128 9.24 -4.64 -12.96
N SER A 129 9.14 -3.73 -13.91
CA SER A 129 7.95 -2.94 -14.26
C SER A 129 7.43 -3.34 -15.64
N TRP A 130 6.11 -3.25 -15.85
CA TRP A 130 5.45 -3.51 -17.14
C TRP A 130 4.74 -2.27 -17.73
N ARG A 131 5.21 -1.06 -17.42
CA ARG A 131 4.59 0.20 -17.90
C ARG A 131 4.45 0.30 -19.42
N THR A 132 5.41 -0.24 -20.16
CA THR A 132 5.46 -0.20 -21.63
C THR A 132 4.80 -1.43 -22.28
N GLY A 133 4.24 -2.34 -21.48
CA GLY A 133 3.68 -3.62 -21.93
C GLY A 133 4.70 -4.77 -21.96
N SER A 134 5.98 -4.50 -21.73
CA SER A 134 7.06 -5.49 -21.62
C SER A 134 7.82 -5.34 -20.29
N PRO A 135 8.48 -6.41 -19.79
CA PRO A 135 9.30 -6.32 -18.59
C PRO A 135 10.48 -5.37 -18.78
N GLU A 136 10.61 -4.39 -17.90
CA GLU A 136 11.73 -3.46 -17.85
C GLU A 136 12.29 -3.37 -16.41
N PRO A 137 13.62 -3.27 -16.24
CA PRO A 137 14.21 -2.99 -14.94
C PRO A 137 13.63 -1.72 -14.33
N SER A 138 13.37 -1.76 -13.03
CA SER A 138 12.93 -0.62 -12.23
C SER A 138 13.66 -0.62 -10.89
N ILE A 139 13.29 0.29 -10.00
CA ILE A 139 13.91 0.48 -8.69
C ILE A 139 12.84 0.57 -7.61
N LEU A 140 13.19 0.19 -6.38
CA LEU A 140 12.24 0.17 -5.26
C LEU A 140 11.89 1.59 -4.84
N TYR A 141 12.90 2.44 -4.73
CA TYR A 141 12.75 3.87 -4.48
C TYR A 141 13.31 4.71 -5.61
N ASP A 142 12.43 5.21 -6.47
CA ASP A 142 12.79 6.13 -7.54
C ASP A 142 12.94 7.56 -7.03
N ARG A 143 14.16 7.89 -6.63
CA ARG A 143 14.53 9.18 -6.06
C ARG A 143 14.34 10.34 -7.03
N SER A 144 14.21 10.10 -8.34
CA SER A 144 13.94 11.19 -9.30
C SER A 144 12.59 11.88 -9.03
N TYR A 145 11.61 11.17 -8.47
CA TYR A 145 10.33 11.75 -8.09
C TYR A 145 10.41 12.69 -6.88
N LEU A 146 11.49 12.66 -6.10
CA LEU A 146 11.63 13.54 -4.92
C LEU A 146 11.78 15.01 -5.32
N THR A 147 12.16 15.32 -6.56
CA THR A 147 12.16 16.69 -7.10
C THR A 147 10.86 17.07 -7.79
N GLU A 148 9.98 16.11 -8.03
CA GLU A 148 8.72 16.31 -8.74
C GLU A 148 7.57 16.70 -7.79
N LYS A 149 6.43 17.01 -8.40
CA LYS A 149 5.19 17.29 -7.65
C LYS A 149 4.69 16.03 -6.94
N ASP A 150 4.62 14.91 -7.65
CA ASP A 150 4.18 13.63 -7.10
C ASP A 150 5.37 12.88 -6.47
N LYS A 151 5.79 13.32 -5.28
CA LYS A 151 6.89 12.67 -4.56
C LYS A 151 6.51 11.28 -4.07
N TYR A 152 5.22 10.97 -3.88
CA TYR A 152 4.79 9.65 -3.43
C TYR A 152 5.08 8.58 -4.49
N ALA A 153 5.08 8.93 -5.78
CA ALA A 153 5.55 8.06 -6.85
C ALA A 153 7.04 7.66 -6.75
N SER A 154 7.80 8.23 -5.80
CA SER A 154 9.13 7.70 -5.46
C SER A 154 9.07 6.26 -4.94
N PHE A 155 7.95 5.80 -4.40
CA PHE A 155 7.72 4.37 -4.19
C PHE A 155 7.38 3.69 -5.53
N LEU A 156 8.21 2.75 -5.97
CA LEU A 156 8.02 1.90 -7.16
C LEU A 156 7.87 2.64 -8.51
N GLY A 157 8.09 3.96 -8.54
CA GLY A 157 7.98 4.80 -9.74
C GLY A 157 6.54 5.21 -10.11
N GLY A 158 5.55 5.02 -9.22
CA GLY A 158 4.15 5.37 -9.45
C GLY A 158 3.34 4.34 -10.27
N ASN A 159 2.36 4.81 -11.05
CA ASN A 159 1.33 3.97 -11.69
C ASN A 159 1.84 3.02 -12.78
N GLN A 160 1.58 1.72 -12.62
CA GLN A 160 1.95 0.66 -13.57
C GLN A 160 0.97 -0.52 -13.50
N PRO A 161 0.75 -1.24 -14.62
CA PRO A 161 -0.18 -2.38 -14.65
C PRO A 161 0.30 -3.56 -13.79
N LEU A 162 1.60 -3.81 -13.81
CA LEU A 162 2.24 -4.87 -13.03
C LEU A 162 3.63 -4.40 -12.60
N CYS A 163 3.95 -4.64 -11.34
CA CYS A 163 5.29 -4.55 -10.77
C CYS A 163 5.61 -5.85 -10.05
N VAL A 164 6.82 -6.37 -10.20
CA VAL A 164 7.29 -7.56 -9.48
C VAL A 164 8.56 -7.20 -8.74
N ILE A 165 8.54 -7.39 -7.43
CA ILE A 165 9.70 -7.28 -6.55
C ILE A 165 10.17 -8.68 -6.22
N ARG A 166 11.41 -9.02 -6.56
CA ARG A 166 12.05 -10.28 -6.21
C ARG A 166 13.08 -10.05 -5.12
N ASN A 167 13.10 -10.92 -4.11
CA ASN A 167 14.06 -10.88 -3.02
C ASN A 167 14.95 -12.12 -3.03
N GLU A 168 16.22 -11.94 -3.39
CA GLU A 168 17.22 -13.01 -3.41
C GLU A 168 17.64 -13.49 -2.02
N ASN A 169 17.31 -12.74 -0.96
CA ASN A 169 17.57 -13.11 0.43
C ASN A 169 16.42 -13.93 1.06
N ALA A 170 15.27 -14.00 0.39
CA ALA A 170 14.07 -14.70 0.87
C ALA A 170 13.59 -15.74 -0.15
N ARG A 171 14.50 -16.49 -0.78
CA ARG A 171 14.20 -17.41 -1.90
C ARG A 171 13.14 -18.47 -1.57
N ASP A 172 13.02 -18.86 -0.31
CA ASP A 172 12.03 -19.84 0.15
C ASP A 172 10.74 -19.17 0.68
N GLY A 173 10.61 -17.85 0.57
CA GLY A 173 9.54 -17.03 1.15
C GLY A 173 8.18 -17.11 0.44
N GLY A 174 8.04 -17.90 -0.63
CA GLY A 174 6.81 -17.98 -1.44
C GLY A 174 6.50 -16.69 -2.21
N LYS A 175 5.39 -16.69 -2.95
CA LYS A 175 4.98 -15.61 -3.86
C LYS A 175 3.62 -15.03 -3.49
N LEU A 176 3.58 -13.72 -3.36
CA LEU A 176 2.38 -12.95 -3.03
C LEU A 176 1.90 -12.16 -4.25
N LEU A 177 0.60 -12.22 -4.55
CA LEU A 177 -0.07 -11.31 -5.46
C LEU A 177 -0.92 -10.31 -4.69
N LEU A 178 -0.62 -9.02 -4.86
CA LEU A 178 -1.44 -7.91 -4.43
C LEU A 178 -2.25 -7.37 -5.60
N ILE A 179 -3.58 -7.43 -5.48
CA ILE A 179 -4.49 -6.66 -6.31
C ILE A 179 -4.68 -5.33 -5.57
N ARG A 180 -4.15 -4.24 -6.12
CA ARG A 180 -3.81 -3.06 -5.30
C ARG A 180 -4.31 -1.71 -5.80
N ASP A 181 -4.40 -0.76 -4.88
CA ASP A 181 -4.32 0.68 -5.16
C ASP A 181 -2.94 1.28 -4.74
N SER A 182 -2.78 2.61 -4.83
CA SER A 182 -1.51 3.30 -4.55
C SER A 182 -1.06 3.25 -3.08
N TYR A 183 -1.93 2.86 -2.13
CA TYR A 183 -1.49 2.63 -0.75
C TYR A 183 -0.45 1.51 -0.68
N SER A 184 -0.56 0.52 -1.57
CA SER A 184 0.36 -0.61 -1.58
C SER A 184 1.79 -0.24 -2.01
N ASP A 185 2.01 0.95 -2.59
CA ASP A 185 3.34 1.33 -3.08
C ASP A 185 4.34 1.48 -1.91
N ALA A 186 3.93 2.07 -0.79
CA ALA A 186 4.73 2.14 0.45
C ALA A 186 4.69 0.84 1.29
N LEU A 187 3.73 -0.05 1.03
CA LEU A 187 3.59 -1.36 1.68
C LEU A 187 4.55 -2.41 1.09
N ALA A 188 4.73 -2.39 -0.23
CA ALA A 188 5.46 -3.39 -0.98
C ALA A 188 6.89 -3.63 -0.50
N PRO A 189 7.69 -2.59 -0.14
CA PRO A 189 9.03 -2.78 0.38
C PRO A 189 9.07 -3.70 1.61
N PHE A 190 8.13 -3.52 2.54
CA PHE A 190 8.04 -4.32 3.76
C PHE A 190 7.68 -5.78 3.44
N LEU A 191 6.69 -5.99 2.59
CA LEU A 191 6.30 -7.33 2.18
C LEU A 191 7.43 -8.05 1.44
N ALA A 192 8.22 -7.34 0.63
CA ALA A 192 9.37 -7.92 -0.04
C ALA A 192 10.41 -8.51 0.93
N GLN A 193 10.41 -8.13 2.22
CA GLN A 193 11.28 -8.73 3.23
C GLN A 193 10.85 -10.15 3.65
N SER A 194 9.58 -10.51 3.44
CA SER A 194 9.00 -11.77 3.90
C SER A 194 8.66 -12.75 2.78
N PHE A 195 8.76 -12.32 1.51
CA PHE A 195 8.39 -13.11 0.33
C PHE A 195 9.53 -13.19 -0.67
N ALA A 196 9.60 -14.31 -1.41
CA ALA A 196 10.53 -14.47 -2.52
C ALA A 196 10.16 -13.53 -3.68
N GLU A 197 8.86 -13.41 -3.96
CA GLU A 197 8.32 -12.51 -4.97
C GLU A 197 7.05 -11.81 -4.46
N VAL A 198 6.95 -10.50 -4.66
CA VAL A 198 5.74 -9.70 -4.44
C VAL A 198 5.31 -9.12 -5.79
N HIS A 199 4.15 -9.53 -6.26
CA HIS A 199 3.55 -9.11 -7.52
C HIS A 199 2.46 -8.09 -7.23
N LEU A 200 2.58 -6.87 -7.73
CA LEU A 200 1.62 -5.79 -7.55
C LEU A 200 0.89 -5.56 -8.87
N LEU A 201 -0.39 -5.93 -8.91
CA LEU A 201 -1.27 -5.84 -10.06
C LEU A 201 -2.30 -4.73 -9.82
N ASP A 202 -2.29 -3.70 -10.67
CA ASP A 202 -3.20 -2.57 -10.59
C ASP A 202 -4.30 -2.70 -11.66
N PRO A 203 -5.56 -3.03 -11.31
CA PRO A 203 -6.63 -3.27 -12.28
C PRO A 203 -7.04 -2.00 -13.04
N ARG A 204 -6.61 -0.80 -12.63
CA ARG A 204 -6.81 0.43 -13.42
C ARG A 204 -6.09 0.33 -14.77
N TYR A 205 -4.96 -0.38 -14.81
CA TYR A 205 -4.10 -0.51 -15.99
C TYR A 205 -3.95 -1.96 -16.47
N TYR A 206 -4.14 -2.95 -15.61
CA TYR A 206 -4.09 -4.38 -15.96
C TYR A 206 -5.46 -4.89 -16.40
N ARG A 207 -5.52 -5.53 -17.57
CA ARG A 207 -6.80 -5.91 -18.22
C ARG A 207 -7.03 -7.42 -18.36
N MET A 208 -6.10 -8.24 -17.87
CA MET A 208 -6.22 -9.70 -17.90
C MET A 208 -6.76 -10.23 -16.55
N PRO A 209 -7.33 -11.45 -16.51
CA PRO A 209 -7.84 -12.03 -15.27
C PRO A 209 -6.72 -12.28 -14.23
N PRO A 210 -6.81 -11.71 -13.01
CA PRO A 210 -5.77 -11.91 -11.99
C PRO A 210 -5.65 -13.36 -11.50
N ALA A 211 -6.73 -14.15 -11.54
CA ALA A 211 -6.70 -15.56 -11.19
C ALA A 211 -5.86 -16.38 -12.19
N GLN A 212 -5.99 -16.08 -13.48
CA GLN A 212 -5.16 -16.68 -14.52
C GLN A 212 -3.70 -16.31 -14.31
N TYR A 213 -3.40 -15.02 -14.11
CA TYR A 213 -2.05 -14.55 -13.81
C TYR A 213 -1.44 -15.28 -12.61
N ALA A 214 -2.21 -15.44 -11.53
CA ALA A 214 -1.77 -16.11 -10.32
C ALA A 214 -1.39 -17.58 -10.58
N ALA A 215 -2.21 -18.30 -11.35
CA ALA A 215 -1.94 -19.69 -11.72
C ALA A 215 -0.68 -19.81 -12.61
N GLU A 216 -0.52 -18.93 -13.59
CA GLU A 216 0.62 -18.94 -14.51
C GLU A 216 1.96 -18.63 -13.83
N ASN A 217 1.93 -17.86 -12.74
CA ASN A 217 3.15 -17.41 -12.04
C ASN A 217 3.45 -18.19 -10.74
N GLY A 218 2.60 -19.16 -10.39
CA GLY A 218 2.76 -19.99 -9.19
C GLY A 218 2.60 -19.18 -7.90
N ILE A 219 1.59 -18.32 -7.83
CA ILE A 219 1.30 -17.49 -6.66
C ILE A 219 0.71 -18.35 -5.53
N ASP A 220 1.26 -18.19 -4.31
CA ASP A 220 0.81 -18.91 -3.12
C ASP A 220 -0.36 -18.23 -2.42
N ALA A 221 -0.39 -16.89 -2.43
CA ALA A 221 -1.43 -16.10 -1.79
C ALA A 221 -1.83 -14.90 -2.64
N ILE A 222 -3.15 -14.63 -2.70
CA ILE A 222 -3.72 -13.45 -3.35
C ILE A 222 -4.38 -12.59 -2.27
N CYS A 223 -3.99 -11.32 -2.20
CA CYS A 223 -4.61 -10.32 -1.33
C CYS A 223 -5.14 -9.15 -2.17
N VAL A 224 -6.40 -8.80 -1.98
CA VAL A 224 -6.98 -7.55 -2.50
C VAL A 224 -6.75 -6.47 -1.44
N VAL A 225 -5.88 -5.50 -1.71
CA VAL A 225 -5.45 -4.49 -0.74
C VAL A 225 -5.73 -3.09 -1.29
N TYR A 226 -6.72 -2.43 -0.69
CA TYR A 226 -7.23 -1.15 -1.18
C TYR A 226 -7.56 -0.22 -0.02
N SER A 227 -7.37 1.08 -0.20
CA SER A 227 -8.08 2.05 0.63
C SER A 227 -9.59 1.97 0.37
N ILE A 228 -10.40 2.12 1.43
CA ILE A 228 -11.87 2.09 1.31
C ILE A 228 -12.39 3.10 0.28
N PRO A 229 -11.94 4.37 0.25
CA PRO A 229 -12.40 5.33 -0.75
C PRO A 229 -12.12 4.91 -2.20
N ASN A 230 -10.96 4.28 -2.47
CA ASN A 230 -10.65 3.80 -3.81
C ASN A 230 -11.43 2.53 -4.15
N PHE A 231 -11.60 1.61 -3.20
CA PHE A 231 -12.33 0.36 -3.41
C PHE A 231 -13.78 0.60 -3.87
N ILE A 232 -14.49 1.52 -3.22
CA ILE A 232 -15.89 1.81 -3.54
C ILE A 232 -16.08 2.60 -4.85
N THR A 233 -15.01 3.21 -5.39
CA THR A 233 -15.07 4.02 -6.61
C THR A 233 -14.40 3.36 -7.83
N ASP A 234 -13.55 2.35 -7.64
CA ASP A 234 -12.84 1.68 -8.72
C ASP A 234 -13.76 0.78 -9.54
N ARG A 235 -14.08 1.24 -10.76
CA ARG A 235 -14.92 0.51 -11.72
C ARG A 235 -14.19 -0.65 -12.41
N ASN A 236 -12.88 -0.77 -12.24
CA ASN A 236 -12.08 -1.80 -12.89
C ASN A 236 -12.03 -3.11 -12.08
N LEU A 237 -12.56 -3.13 -10.86
CA LEU A 237 -12.67 -4.37 -10.07
C LEU A 237 -13.56 -5.44 -10.72
N VAL A 238 -14.30 -5.09 -11.79
CA VAL A 238 -15.02 -6.05 -12.63
C VAL A 238 -14.11 -7.12 -13.25
N PHE A 239 -12.81 -6.83 -13.45
CA PHE A 239 -11.84 -7.80 -13.96
C PHE A 239 -11.50 -8.90 -12.94
N LEU A 240 -11.90 -8.76 -11.67
CA LEU A 240 -11.72 -9.80 -10.65
C LEU A 240 -12.73 -10.93 -10.78
N ALA A 241 -13.85 -10.70 -11.47
CA ALA A 241 -14.92 -11.69 -11.65
C ALA A 241 -14.73 -12.55 -12.92
N GLN A 242 -13.61 -12.39 -13.62
CA GLN A 242 -13.30 -13.05 -14.89
C GLN A 242 -12.34 -14.22 -14.72
#